data_AF-A0A951BBU5-F1
#
_entry.id   AF-A0A951BBU5-F1
#
_cell.length_a   1.000
_cell.length_b   1.000
_cell.length_c   1.000
_cell.angle_alpha   90.00
_cell.angle_beta   90.00
_cell.angle_gamma   90.00
#
_symmetry.space_group_name_H-M   'P 1'
#
loop_
_entity.id
_entity.type
_entity.pdbx_description
1 polymer ?
#
loop_
_entity_poly.entity_id
_entity_poly.type
_entity_poly.pdbx_seq_one_letter_code
_entity_poly.pdbx_strand_id
1 'polypeptide(L)'
;MNFMVPLLMAAIPAASVAQSQSGAASGVPSVAIPKTTAVLVILTPRQGVTPQQIMDVIPEEIRATVKLYLDGKIREWYSRGDGKGVIFLVDAKTEEEARALMETLPLAKQHLMDHQYIPVGPLMPMRALIGAGAQQ
;
A
#
# COMPACT_ATOMS: atom_id res chain seq x y z
N MET A 1 -39.01 30.43 -44.27
CA MET A 1 -40.20 31.26 -43.98
C MET A 1 -40.14 31.59 -42.49
N ASN A 2 -39.76 32.83 -42.17
CA ASN A 2 -39.80 33.42 -40.83
C ASN A 2 -41.22 33.34 -40.26
N PHE A 3 -41.37 33.22 -38.93
CA PHE A 3 -42.25 34.03 -38.05
C PHE A 3 -41.88 33.68 -36.59
N MET A 4 -41.15 34.53 -35.88
CA MET A 4 -41.59 35.69 -35.08
C MET A 4 -42.12 35.30 -33.69
N VAL A 5 -41.32 35.68 -32.68
CA VAL A 5 -41.58 35.64 -31.23
C VAL A 5 -42.59 36.75 -30.87
N PRO A 6 -43.36 36.58 -29.77
CA PRO A 6 -43.19 37.55 -28.70
C PRO A 6 -43.13 36.96 -27.28
N LEU A 7 -42.41 37.71 -26.48
CA LEU A 7 -42.07 37.63 -25.07
C LEU A 7 -43.28 37.97 -24.17
N LEU A 8 -43.42 37.29 -23.01
CA LEU A 8 -43.98 37.93 -21.81
C LEU A 8 -43.40 37.32 -20.51
N MET A 9 -42.82 38.19 -19.70
CA MET A 9 -42.29 37.99 -18.35
C MET A 9 -43.42 37.90 -17.30
N ALA A 10 -43.29 36.98 -16.34
CA ALA A 10 -43.75 37.15 -14.94
C ALA A 10 -43.22 35.97 -14.09
N ALA A 11 -42.25 36.23 -13.21
CA ALA A 11 -42.41 36.34 -11.75
C ALA A 11 -42.40 34.99 -10.99
N ILE A 12 -41.29 34.75 -10.28
CA ILE A 12 -41.07 33.66 -9.30
C ILE A 12 -41.64 34.11 -7.93
N PRO A 13 -42.20 33.19 -7.12
CA PRO A 13 -41.59 32.98 -5.82
C PRO A 13 -41.48 31.49 -5.40
N ALA A 14 -40.27 31.16 -4.95
CA ALA A 14 -39.85 30.33 -3.82
C ALA A 14 -40.63 29.07 -3.33
N ALA A 15 -39.80 28.11 -2.88
CA ALA A 15 -40.07 26.88 -2.12
C ALA A 15 -40.55 25.68 -2.98
N SER A 16 -39.94 24.50 -2.96
CA SER A 16 -39.19 23.83 -1.92
C SER A 16 -38.14 22.92 -2.58
N VAL A 17 -36.84 23.24 -2.42
CA VAL A 17 -35.80 22.23 -2.64
C VAL A 17 -35.81 21.38 -1.38
N ALA A 18 -36.40 20.19 -1.47
CA ALA A 18 -36.18 19.15 -0.48
C ALA A 18 -34.68 18.81 -0.50
N GLN A 19 -33.90 19.50 0.34
CA GLN A 19 -32.58 19.05 0.73
C GLN A 19 -32.78 17.69 1.40
N SER A 20 -32.50 16.62 0.68
CA SER A 20 -32.14 15.35 1.29
C SER A 20 -30.89 15.62 2.14
N GLN A 21 -31.10 15.95 3.41
CA GLN A 21 -30.09 15.83 4.44
C GLN A 21 -29.79 14.34 4.62
N SER A 22 -29.02 13.76 3.70
CA SER A 22 -28.19 12.60 4.00
C SER A 22 -26.96 13.12 4.74
N GLY A 23 -27.22 13.65 5.93
CA GLY A 23 -26.25 14.12 6.92
C GLY A 23 -26.25 13.18 8.12
N ALA A 24 -26.44 11.87 7.92
CA ALA A 24 -25.99 10.90 8.89
C ALA A 24 -24.50 10.67 8.60
N ALA A 25 -23.66 11.61 9.05
CA ALA A 25 -22.25 11.35 9.24
C ALA A 25 -22.18 10.23 10.29
N SER A 26 -22.06 8.98 9.82
CA SER A 26 -21.65 7.87 10.65
C SER A 26 -20.38 8.30 11.36
N GLY A 27 -20.48 8.63 12.65
CA GLY A 27 -19.43 9.20 13.48
C GLY A 27 -18.29 8.23 13.78
N VAL A 28 -17.92 7.39 12.82
CA VAL A 28 -16.65 6.68 12.87
C VAL A 28 -15.59 7.70 12.47
N PRO A 29 -14.66 8.09 13.38
CA PRO A 29 -13.57 8.97 13.00
C PRO A 29 -12.83 8.34 11.82
N SER A 30 -12.74 9.07 10.70
CA SER A 30 -11.95 8.65 9.55
C SER A 30 -10.52 8.45 10.03
N VAL A 31 -10.07 7.19 10.10
CA VAL A 31 -8.71 6.86 10.50
C VAL A 31 -7.79 7.46 9.45
N ALA A 32 -7.02 8.47 9.82
CA ALA A 32 -6.04 9.06 8.92
C ALA A 32 -5.15 7.95 8.35
N ILE A 33 -4.99 7.93 7.02
CA ILE A 33 -4.10 6.97 6.35
C ILE A 33 -2.66 7.46 6.56
N PRO A 34 -1.73 6.62 7.07
CA PRO A 34 -0.36 7.05 7.27
C PRO A 34 0.37 7.25 5.94
N LYS A 35 1.38 8.13 5.95
CA LYS A 35 2.40 8.13 4.91
C LYS A 35 3.18 6.82 4.98
N THR A 36 3.35 6.14 3.84
CA THR A 36 4.19 4.96 3.73
C THR A 36 5.62 5.30 4.13
N THR A 37 6.14 4.58 5.12
CA THR A 37 7.53 4.66 5.52
C THR A 37 8.31 3.41 5.12
N ALA A 38 7.65 2.26 4.96
CA ALA A 38 8.24 1.01 4.49
C ALA A 38 7.19 0.17 3.74
N VAL A 39 7.64 -0.91 3.12
CA VAL A 39 6.75 -1.92 2.52
C VAL A 39 7.09 -3.28 3.13
N LEU A 40 6.09 -3.93 3.72
CA LEU A 40 6.18 -5.32 4.13
C LEU A 40 6.03 -6.19 2.88
N VAL A 41 6.99 -7.08 2.65
CA VAL A 41 6.98 -8.02 1.54
C VAL A 41 6.92 -9.43 2.09
N ILE A 42 5.93 -10.20 1.66
CA ILE A 42 5.78 -11.62 2.01
C ILE A 42 6.12 -12.44 0.77
N LEU A 43 7.11 -13.32 0.92
CA LEU A 43 7.57 -14.22 -0.13
C LEU A 43 7.04 -15.63 0.16
N THR A 44 6.39 -16.23 -0.82
CA THR A 44 5.88 -17.61 -0.75
C THR A 44 6.33 -18.38 -1.99
N PRO A 45 6.90 -19.59 -1.86
CA PRO A 45 7.16 -20.44 -3.03
C PRO A 45 5.90 -20.63 -3.87
N ARG A 46 6.01 -20.47 -5.20
CA ARG A 46 4.86 -20.70 -6.08
C ARG A 46 4.41 -22.15 -6.04
N GLN A 47 3.14 -22.38 -6.34
CA GLN A 47 2.65 -23.73 -6.53
C GLN A 47 3.42 -24.44 -7.67
N GLY A 48 3.79 -25.69 -7.45
CA GLY A 48 4.56 -26.50 -8.41
C GLY A 48 6.07 -26.26 -8.41
N VAL A 49 6.58 -25.24 -7.71
CA VAL A 49 8.03 -25.07 -7.52
C VAL A 49 8.54 -26.11 -6.54
N THR A 50 9.59 -26.83 -6.94
CA THR A 50 10.24 -27.84 -6.11
C THR A 50 11.25 -27.20 -5.16
N PRO A 51 11.52 -27.81 -3.99
CA PRO A 51 12.59 -27.34 -3.10
C PRO A 51 13.95 -27.27 -3.78
N GLN A 52 14.26 -28.21 -4.70
CA GLN A 52 15.55 -28.22 -5.39
C GLN A 52 15.74 -26.99 -6.29
N GLN A 53 14.71 -26.58 -7.03
CA GLN A 53 14.77 -25.36 -7.85
C GLN A 53 15.08 -24.12 -7.01
N ILE A 54 14.55 -24.05 -5.79
CA ILE A 54 14.89 -22.98 -4.85
C ILE A 54 16.34 -23.12 -4.40
N MET A 55 16.76 -24.32 -4.01
CA MET A 55 18.10 -24.58 -3.49
C MET A 55 19.22 -24.30 -4.47
N ASP A 56 18.97 -24.50 -5.76
CA ASP A 56 19.92 -24.16 -6.83
C ASP A 56 20.21 -22.65 -6.90
N VAL A 57 19.25 -21.81 -6.45
CA VAL A 57 19.31 -20.34 -6.53
C VAL A 57 19.72 -19.69 -5.21
N ILE A 58 19.48 -20.36 -4.08
CA ILE A 58 19.71 -19.82 -2.73
C ILE A 58 21.12 -19.21 -2.52
N PRO A 59 22.23 -19.82 -2.99
CA PRO A 59 23.54 -19.21 -2.79
C PRO A 59 23.68 -17.82 -3.40
N GLU A 60 23.07 -17.58 -4.57
CA GLU A 60 23.04 -16.26 -5.21
C GLU A 60 22.05 -15.34 -4.51
N GLU A 61 20.87 -15.85 -4.16
CA GLU A 61 19.83 -15.12 -3.43
C GLU A 61 20.36 -14.53 -2.11
N ILE A 62 21.10 -15.33 -1.34
CA ILE A 62 21.69 -14.90 -0.06
C ILE A 62 22.63 -13.73 -0.29
N ARG A 63 23.53 -13.81 -1.28
CA ARG A 63 24.49 -12.72 -1.56
C ARG A 63 23.78 -11.43 -1.98
N ALA A 64 22.78 -11.55 -2.85
CA ALA A 64 21.99 -10.41 -3.32
C ALA A 64 21.19 -9.76 -2.18
N THR A 65 20.53 -10.58 -1.34
CA THR A 65 19.75 -10.12 -0.19
C THR A 65 20.62 -9.45 0.86
N VAL A 66 21.78 -10.03 1.20
CA VAL A 66 22.75 -9.41 2.13
C VAL A 66 23.22 -8.07 1.60
N LYS A 67 23.49 -7.95 0.30
CA LYS A 67 23.85 -6.66 -0.30
C LYS A 67 22.74 -5.62 -0.10
N LEU A 68 21.49 -5.95 -0.40
CA LEU A 68 20.36 -5.04 -0.19
C LEU A 68 20.22 -4.59 1.27
N TYR A 69 20.47 -5.47 2.22
CA TYR A 69 20.47 -5.12 3.65
C TYR A 69 21.62 -4.19 4.03
N LEU A 70 22.85 -4.49 3.59
CA LEU A 70 24.00 -3.63 3.84
C LEU A 70 23.87 -2.26 3.15
N ASP A 71 23.18 -2.19 2.02
CA ASP A 71 22.83 -0.95 1.31
C ASP A 71 21.65 -0.20 1.98
N GLY A 72 21.10 -0.72 3.09
CA GLY A 72 20.00 -0.11 3.85
C GLY A 72 18.62 -0.23 3.20
N LYS A 73 18.46 -1.06 2.16
CA LYS A 73 17.20 -1.25 1.43
C LYS A 73 16.28 -2.26 2.10
N ILE A 74 16.83 -3.24 2.82
CA ILE A 74 16.06 -4.14 3.69
C ILE A 74 16.38 -3.74 5.14
N ARG A 75 15.34 -3.45 5.93
CA ARG A 75 15.46 -3.09 7.34
C ARG A 75 15.50 -4.32 8.23
N GLU A 76 14.60 -5.26 7.93
CA GLU A 76 14.37 -6.47 8.72
C GLU A 76 14.04 -7.63 7.78
N TRP A 77 14.40 -8.84 8.21
CA TRP A 77 14.02 -10.08 7.54
C TRP A 77 13.68 -11.16 8.57
N TYR A 78 12.77 -12.05 8.21
CA TYR A 78 12.36 -13.16 9.05
C TYR A 78 12.03 -14.38 8.23
N SER A 79 12.45 -15.55 8.70
CA SER A 79 11.81 -16.80 8.29
C SER A 79 10.39 -16.84 8.85
N ARG A 80 9.41 -17.19 8.03
CA ARG A 80 8.04 -17.36 8.50
C ARG A 80 7.98 -18.56 9.45
N GLY A 81 7.25 -18.41 10.57
CA GLY A 81 7.08 -19.48 11.56
C GLY A 81 6.35 -20.72 11.05
N ASP A 82 5.63 -20.61 9.92
CA ASP A 82 5.00 -21.73 9.23
C ASP A 82 5.92 -22.45 8.23
N GLY A 83 7.17 -21.98 8.08
CA GLY A 83 8.15 -22.54 7.15
C GLY A 83 7.85 -22.28 5.67
N LYS A 84 6.86 -21.44 5.33
CA LYS A 84 6.40 -21.23 3.94
C LYS A 84 7.04 -20.02 3.25
N GLY A 85 8.26 -19.66 3.63
CA GLY A 85 9.04 -18.60 3.01
C GLY A 85 9.54 -17.55 4.00
N VAL A 86 9.67 -16.32 3.52
CA VAL A 86 10.31 -15.22 4.26
C VAL A 86 9.48 -13.95 4.23
N ILE A 87 9.74 -13.07 5.18
CA ILE A 87 9.16 -11.73 5.27
C ILE A 87 10.31 -10.73 5.24
N PHE A 88 10.17 -9.67 4.45
CA PHE A 88 11.06 -8.51 4.46
C PHE A 88 10.30 -7.24 4.85
N LEU A 89 10.98 -6.36 5.58
CA LEU A 89 10.56 -4.96 5.70
C LEU A 89 11.51 -4.11 4.86
N VAL A 90 11.01 -3.62 3.73
CA VAL A 90 11.80 -2.89 2.73
C VAL A 90 11.68 -1.38 2.97
N ASP A 91 12.81 -0.67 2.94
CA ASP A 91 12.83 0.79 2.95
C ASP A 91 12.43 1.34 1.58
N ALA A 92 11.13 1.56 1.40
CA ALA A 92 10.51 2.09 0.20
C ALA A 92 9.31 2.98 0.55
N LYS A 93 8.99 3.93 -0.31
CA LYS A 93 7.84 4.84 -0.16
C LYS A 93 6.59 4.38 -0.91
N THR A 94 6.75 3.42 -1.82
CA THR A 94 5.68 2.90 -2.67
C THR A 94 5.82 1.40 -2.84
N GLU A 95 4.72 0.74 -3.21
CA GLU A 95 4.75 -0.67 -3.58
C GLU A 95 5.66 -0.89 -4.79
N GLU A 96 5.61 0.00 -5.77
CA GLU A 96 6.37 -0.09 -7.02
C GLU A 96 7.88 -0.05 -6.77
N GLU A 97 8.34 0.82 -5.86
CA GLU A 97 9.75 0.89 -5.47
C GLU A 97 10.21 -0.41 -4.78
N ALA A 98 9.40 -0.94 -3.85
CA ALA A 98 9.71 -2.21 -3.19
C ALA A 98 9.71 -3.37 -4.20
N ARG A 99 8.75 -3.39 -5.12
CA ARG A 99 8.65 -4.37 -6.20
C ARG A 99 9.89 -4.34 -7.09
N ALA A 100 10.31 -3.17 -7.55
CA ALA A 100 11.50 -3.02 -8.37
C ALA A 100 12.76 -3.58 -7.68
N LEU A 101 12.91 -3.38 -6.36
CA LEU A 101 14.01 -3.96 -5.59
C LEU A 101 13.91 -5.49 -5.51
N MET A 102 12.74 -6.03 -5.18
CA MET A 102 12.53 -7.48 -5.06
C MET A 102 12.73 -8.20 -6.40
N GLU A 103 12.31 -7.60 -7.50
CA GLU A 103 12.50 -8.14 -8.85
C GLU A 103 13.99 -8.19 -9.29
N THR A 104 14.89 -7.53 -8.55
CA THR A 104 16.33 -7.71 -8.77
C THR A 104 16.87 -9.02 -8.22
N LEU A 105 16.16 -9.65 -7.27
CA LEU A 105 16.61 -10.85 -6.57
C LEU A 105 16.50 -12.11 -7.47
N PRO A 106 17.48 -13.02 -7.40
CA PRO A 106 17.51 -14.25 -8.19
C PRO A 106 16.22 -15.08 -8.15
N LEU A 107 15.63 -15.31 -6.98
CA LEU A 107 14.39 -16.08 -6.84
C LEU A 107 13.19 -15.41 -7.55
N ALA A 108 13.14 -14.07 -7.54
CA ALA A 108 12.10 -13.31 -8.23
C ALA A 108 12.28 -13.36 -9.75
N LYS A 109 13.52 -13.18 -10.24
CA LYS A 109 13.86 -13.26 -11.67
C LYS A 109 13.53 -14.60 -12.30
N GLN A 110 13.68 -15.68 -11.53
CA GLN A 110 13.34 -17.03 -11.98
C GLN A 110 11.86 -17.39 -11.75
N HIS A 111 11.05 -16.44 -11.30
CA HIS A 111 9.64 -16.64 -10.99
C HIS A 111 9.38 -17.80 -10.02
N LEU A 112 10.24 -18.00 -9.02
CA LEU A 112 10.10 -19.10 -8.06
C LEU A 112 9.21 -18.72 -6.86
N MET A 113 9.04 -17.42 -6.62
CA MET A 113 8.31 -16.89 -5.47
C MET A 113 7.16 -15.99 -5.91
N ASP A 114 6.02 -16.11 -5.24
CA ASP A 114 4.97 -15.09 -5.18
C ASP A 114 5.33 -14.05 -4.14
N HIS A 115 5.01 -12.80 -4.45
CA HIS A 115 5.28 -11.64 -3.60
C HIS A 115 3.97 -10.91 -3.31
N GLN A 116 3.70 -10.69 -2.03
CA GLN A 116 2.68 -9.75 -1.58
C GLN A 116 3.37 -8.51 -1.03
N TYR A 117 2.90 -7.34 -1.42
CA TYR A 117 3.42 -6.05 -0.97
C TYR A 117 2.34 -5.33 -0.17
N ILE A 118 2.73 -4.84 1.01
CA ILE A 118 1.82 -4.13 1.91
C ILE A 118 2.53 -2.85 2.35
N PRO A 119 2.15 -1.68 1.80
CA PRO A 119 2.66 -0.40 2.26
C PRO A 119 2.28 -0.16 3.72
N VAL A 120 3.27 0.19 4.55
CA VAL A 120 3.07 0.43 5.99
C VAL A 120 3.64 1.78 6.40
N GLY A 121 3.03 2.35 7.44
CA GLY A 121 3.46 3.61 8.05
C GLY A 121 3.09 3.64 9.54
N PRO A 122 3.33 4.77 10.22
CA PRO A 122 3.05 4.89 11.65
C PRO A 122 1.59 4.58 11.99
N LEU A 123 1.34 3.92 13.11
CA LEU A 123 -0.02 3.67 13.60
C LEU A 123 -0.67 5.00 14.04
N MET A 124 -1.40 5.63 13.14
CA MET A 124 -1.89 7.00 13.28
C MET A 124 -2.64 7.28 14.58
N PRO A 125 -3.50 6.38 15.11
CA PRO A 125 -4.18 6.59 16.40
C PRO A 125 -3.25 6.84 17.59
N MET A 126 -1.99 6.36 17.54
CA MET A 126 -1.02 6.58 18.63
C MET A 126 -0.63 8.04 18.81
N ARG A 127 -0.84 8.90 17.80
CA ARG A 127 -0.61 10.36 17.95
C ARG A 127 -1.49 10.98 19.04
N ALA A 128 -2.64 10.39 19.36
CA ALA A 128 -3.49 10.90 20.44
C ALA A 128 -2.87 10.67 21.83
N LEU A 129 -1.88 9.78 21.96
CA LEU A 129 -1.24 9.43 23.22
C LEU A 129 -0.06 10.36 23.56
N ILE A 130 0.48 11.07 22.58
CA ILE A 130 1.52 12.09 22.78
C ILE A 130 0.79 13.42 22.99
N GLY A 131 0.88 14.00 24.20
CA GLY A 131 0.19 15.25 24.54
C GLY A 131 0.50 16.39 23.56
N ALA A 132 -0.27 17.49 23.64
CA ALA A 132 -0.26 18.60 22.67
C ALA A 132 1.10 19.27 22.39
N GLY A 133 2.16 18.97 23.16
CA GLY A 133 3.52 19.46 22.94
C GLY A 133 4.39 18.64 21.98
N ALA A 134 3.92 17.50 21.46
CA ALA A 134 4.72 16.59 20.64
C ALA A 134 4.42 16.65 19.13
N GLN A 135 3.70 17.68 18.68
CA GLN A 135 3.39 17.92 17.28
C GLN A 135 4.43 18.86 16.65
N GLN A 136 5.65 18.38 16.42
CA GLN A 136 6.63 19.04 15.54
C GLN A 136 7.11 18.05 14.48
#